data_AF-A0A1S0UCY9-F1
#
_entry.id   AF-A0A1S0UCY9-F1
#
_cell.length_a   1.000
_cell.length_b   1.000
_cell.length_c   1.000
_cell.angle_alpha   90.00
_cell.angle_beta   90.00
_cell.angle_gamma   90.00
#
_symmetry.space_group_name_H-M   'P 1'
#
loop_
_entity.id
_entity.type
_entity.pdbx_description
1 polymer ?
#
loop_
_entity_poly.entity_id
_entity_poly.type
_entity_poly.pdbx_seq_one_letter_code
_entity_poly.pdbx_strand_id
1 'polypeptide(L)'
;MSTSLNKSAQPTIDRVIELLEEIKKLDLSPPDRNQPLEDQKQQYEIKKRIVKDKAKRFEIYVGMLETINQKWLDLIQQATKITKKEEEEKYEKMVNDKQGILHIINSSKEAIITLNLYYDDFELALQREKLTVTKGKEVEKPSSIYHSTINLPQLPLPTF
;
A
#
# COMPACT_ATOMS: atom_id res chain seq x y z
N MET A 1 38.30 -2.25 -4.01
CA MET A 1 37.25 -3.23 -3.63
C MET A 1 35.93 -2.52 -3.35
N SER A 2 35.88 -1.46 -2.54
CA SER A 2 34.71 -0.57 -2.40
C SER A 2 34.15 -0.03 -3.71
N THR A 3 34.99 0.30 -4.68
CA THR A 3 34.58 0.73 -6.03
C THR A 3 33.69 -0.29 -6.75
N SER A 4 33.88 -1.59 -6.49
CA SER A 4 33.03 -2.65 -7.03
C SER A 4 31.69 -2.71 -6.30
N LEU A 5 31.65 -2.48 -4.99
CA LEU A 5 30.42 -2.42 -4.22
C LEU A 5 29.56 -1.23 -4.63
N ASN A 6 30.18 -0.06 -4.82
CA ASN A 6 29.48 1.12 -5.30
C ASN A 6 28.83 0.88 -6.68
N LYS A 7 29.60 0.32 -7.62
CA LYS A 7 29.07 -0.09 -8.93
C LYS A 7 27.95 -1.14 -8.82
N SER A 8 28.00 -2.01 -7.82
CA SER A 8 26.94 -3.01 -7.58
C SER A 8 25.66 -2.42 -6.97
N ALA A 9 25.77 -1.30 -6.22
CA ALA A 9 24.63 -0.61 -5.65
C ALA A 9 23.87 0.20 -6.71
N GLN A 10 24.59 0.79 -7.68
CA GLN A 10 24.02 1.74 -8.63
C GLN A 10 22.77 1.25 -9.36
N PRO A 11 22.70 0.02 -9.92
CA PRO A 11 21.48 -0.44 -10.58
C PRO A 11 20.26 -0.51 -9.66
N THR A 12 20.49 -0.83 -8.37
CA THR A 12 19.42 -0.87 -7.37
C THR A 12 18.98 0.54 -7.00
N ILE A 13 19.94 1.46 -6.86
CA ILE A 13 19.66 2.89 -6.62
C ILE A 13 18.82 3.47 -7.77
N ASP A 14 19.23 3.24 -9.02
CA ASP A 14 18.52 3.74 -10.20
C ASP A 14 17.08 3.20 -10.25
N ARG A 15 16.90 1.90 -9.94
CA ARG A 15 15.57 1.29 -9.91
C ARG A 15 14.68 1.84 -8.80
N VAL A 16 15.26 2.17 -7.63
CA VAL A 16 14.52 2.82 -6.54
C VAL A 16 14.10 4.24 -6.95
N ILE A 17 14.98 5.01 -7.57
CA ILE A 17 14.67 6.36 -8.07
C ILE A 17 13.52 6.31 -9.07
N GLU A 18 13.57 5.39 -10.04
CA GLU A 18 12.50 5.18 -11.00
C GLU A 18 11.18 4.83 -10.30
N LEU A 19 11.22 3.93 -9.31
CA LEU A 19 10.04 3.52 -8.56
C LEU A 19 9.43 4.67 -7.74
N LEU A 20 10.26 5.55 -7.17
CA LEU A 20 9.81 6.76 -6.48
C LEU A 20 9.11 7.73 -7.45
N GLU A 21 9.62 7.88 -8.67
CA GLU A 21 8.96 8.68 -9.71
C GLU A 21 7.66 8.04 -10.24
N GLU A 22 7.60 6.71 -10.33
CA GLU A 22 6.37 5.98 -10.64
C GLU A 22 5.28 6.26 -9.59
N ILE A 23 5.64 6.31 -8.29
CA ILE A 23 4.68 6.60 -7.20
C ILE A 23 4.15 8.03 -7.27
N LYS A 24 5.00 9.01 -7.56
CA LYS A 24 4.55 10.42 -7.68
C LYS A 24 3.49 10.60 -8.75
N LYS A 25 3.45 9.72 -9.75
CA LYS A 25 2.47 9.72 -10.85
C LYS A 25 1.25 8.84 -10.58
N LEU A 26 1.26 8.07 -9.49
CA LEU A 26 0.19 7.16 -9.16
C LEU A 26 -0.99 7.94 -8.57
N ASP A 27 -2.16 7.78 -9.19
CA ASP A 27 -3.39 8.33 -8.62
C ASP A 27 -3.87 7.48 -7.44
N LEU A 28 -3.67 7.99 -6.24
CA LEU A 28 -4.11 7.40 -4.97
C LEU A 28 -5.36 8.08 -4.39
N SER A 29 -6.01 8.98 -5.14
CA SER A 29 -7.23 9.60 -4.65
C SER A 29 -8.36 8.57 -4.50
N PRO A 30 -9.35 8.83 -3.64
CA PRO A 30 -10.58 8.05 -3.62
C PRO A 30 -11.27 8.05 -5.01
N PRO A 31 -12.00 6.97 -5.36
CA PRO A 31 -12.85 6.92 -6.55
C PRO A 31 -13.93 8.00 -6.55
N ASP A 32 -14.43 8.34 -7.75
CA ASP A 32 -15.55 9.26 -7.90
C ASP A 32 -16.84 8.64 -7.33
N ARG A 33 -17.47 9.35 -6.40
CA ARG A 33 -18.70 8.92 -5.73
C ARG A 33 -19.90 8.86 -6.67
N ASN A 34 -19.83 9.52 -7.83
CA ASN A 34 -20.88 9.49 -8.83
C ASN A 34 -20.82 8.23 -9.73
N GLN A 35 -19.73 7.46 -9.67
CA GLN A 35 -19.60 6.23 -10.44
C GLN A 35 -20.40 5.08 -9.82
N PRO A 36 -20.78 4.05 -10.62
CA PRO A 36 -21.39 2.84 -10.09
C PRO A 36 -20.56 2.22 -8.95
N LEU A 37 -21.25 1.67 -7.95
CA LEU A 37 -20.59 1.12 -6.75
C LEU A 37 -19.58 0.01 -7.09
N GLU A 38 -19.89 -0.86 -8.05
CA GLU A 38 -18.96 -1.93 -8.47
C GLU A 38 -17.69 -1.35 -9.10
N ASP A 39 -17.81 -0.24 -9.86
CA ASP A 39 -16.66 0.43 -10.45
C ASP A 39 -15.77 1.08 -9.38
N GLN A 40 -16.38 1.71 -8.36
CA GLN A 40 -15.65 2.25 -7.22
C GLN A 40 -14.90 1.15 -6.46
N LYS A 41 -15.55 0.03 -6.20
CA LYS A 41 -14.96 -1.14 -5.54
C LYS A 41 -13.82 -1.73 -6.34
N GLN A 42 -14.00 -1.89 -7.65
CA GLN A 42 -12.96 -2.38 -8.55
C GLN A 42 -11.74 -1.46 -8.53
N GLN A 43 -11.94 -0.13 -8.50
CA GLN A 43 -10.84 0.83 -8.36
C GLN A 43 -10.10 0.66 -7.03
N TYR A 44 -10.79 0.55 -5.90
CA TYR A 44 -10.15 0.30 -4.61
C TYR A 44 -9.32 -0.99 -4.60
N GLU A 45 -9.84 -2.09 -5.15
CA GLU A 45 -9.11 -3.37 -5.24
C GLU A 45 -7.84 -3.24 -6.11
N ILE A 46 -7.95 -2.55 -7.24
CA ILE A 46 -6.79 -2.29 -8.13
C ILE A 46 -5.76 -1.43 -7.42
N LYS A 47 -6.17 -0.29 -6.84
CA LYS A 47 -5.27 0.65 -6.15
C LYS A 47 -4.58 -0.04 -4.97
N LYS A 48 -5.32 -0.81 -4.17
CA LYS A 48 -4.80 -1.64 -3.07
C LYS A 48 -3.74 -2.64 -3.54
N ARG A 49 -3.98 -3.34 -4.66
CA ARG A 49 -2.99 -4.28 -5.23
C ARG A 49 -1.73 -3.56 -5.68
N ILE A 50 -1.86 -2.41 -6.33
CA ILE A 50 -0.74 -1.61 -6.81
C ILE A 50 0.12 -1.14 -5.63
N VAL A 51 -0.46 -0.52 -4.60
CA VAL A 51 0.32 -0.02 -3.46
C VAL A 51 1.03 -1.16 -2.73
N LYS A 52 0.39 -2.33 -2.59
CA LYS A 52 1.01 -3.53 -2.01
C LYS A 52 2.20 -4.03 -2.83
N ASP A 53 2.08 -4.07 -4.16
CA ASP A 53 3.17 -4.47 -5.05
C ASP A 53 4.35 -3.50 -4.95
N LYS A 54 4.08 -2.18 -5.00
CA LYS A 54 5.12 -1.15 -4.88
C LYS A 54 5.84 -1.24 -3.53
N ALA A 55 5.12 -1.37 -2.43
CA ALA A 55 5.71 -1.51 -1.09
C ALA A 55 6.66 -2.71 -1.02
N LYS A 56 6.24 -3.88 -1.50
CA LYS A 56 7.07 -5.08 -1.55
C LYS A 56 8.34 -4.91 -2.40
N ARG A 57 8.25 -4.19 -3.52
CA ARG A 57 9.44 -3.90 -4.35
C ARG A 57 10.44 -3.03 -3.60
N PHE A 58 9.98 -2.00 -2.87
CA PHE A 58 10.87 -1.22 -2.02
C PHE A 58 11.50 -2.08 -0.92
N GLU A 59 10.75 -2.96 -0.26
CA GLU A 59 11.31 -3.86 0.76
C GLU A 59 12.48 -4.69 0.21
N ILE A 60 12.34 -5.22 -1.00
CA ILE A 60 13.40 -5.97 -1.69
C ILE A 60 14.62 -5.08 -1.94
N TYR A 61 14.42 -3.90 -2.54
CA TYR A 61 15.54 -3.01 -2.88
C TYR A 61 16.22 -2.44 -1.64
N VAL A 62 15.47 -2.09 -0.60
CA VAL A 62 16.01 -1.67 0.70
C VAL A 62 16.89 -2.77 1.27
N GLY A 63 16.42 -4.03 1.32
CA GLY A 63 17.22 -5.14 1.84
C GLY A 63 18.51 -5.38 1.05
N MET A 64 18.47 -5.22 -0.28
CA MET A 64 19.67 -5.31 -1.14
C MET A 64 20.66 -4.18 -0.81
N LEU A 65 20.19 -2.93 -0.71
CA LEU A 65 21.03 -1.78 -0.42
C LEU A 65 21.61 -1.83 1.01
N GLU A 66 20.82 -2.26 2.00
CA GLU A 66 21.30 -2.49 3.37
C GLU A 66 22.40 -3.56 3.41
N THR A 67 22.23 -4.65 2.65
CA THR A 67 23.27 -5.69 2.52
C THR A 67 24.55 -5.14 1.90
N ILE A 68 24.45 -4.33 0.84
CA ILE A 68 25.62 -3.72 0.20
C ILE A 68 26.30 -2.73 1.15
N ASN A 69 25.51 -1.91 1.86
CA ASN A 69 26.02 -0.98 2.86
C ASN A 69 26.77 -1.71 3.97
N GLN A 70 26.20 -2.80 4.51
CA GLN A 70 26.84 -3.61 5.54
C GLN A 70 28.16 -4.21 5.05
N LYS A 71 28.19 -4.81 3.85
CA LYS A 71 29.43 -5.34 3.26
C LYS A 71 30.51 -4.27 3.11
N TRP A 72 30.14 -3.03 2.81
CA TRP A 72 31.11 -1.94 2.73
C TRP A 72 31.65 -1.58 4.12
N LEU A 73 30.79 -1.48 5.13
CA LEU A 73 31.22 -1.26 6.52
C LEU A 73 32.16 -2.37 7.01
N ASP A 74 31.86 -3.63 6.69
CA ASP A 74 32.71 -4.77 7.02
C ASP A 74 34.10 -4.66 6.35
N LEU A 75 34.15 -4.26 5.08
CA LEU A 75 35.41 -4.02 4.37
C LEU A 75 36.25 -2.92 5.02
N ILE A 76 35.62 -1.83 5.46
CA ILE A 76 36.30 -0.73 6.17
C ILE A 76 36.85 -1.21 7.51
N GLN A 77 36.08 -2.00 8.25
CA GLN A 77 36.52 -2.55 9.54
C GLN A 77 37.70 -3.53 9.39
N GLN A 78 37.70 -4.33 8.32
CA GLN A 78 38.76 -5.30 8.02
C GLN A 78 39.99 -4.69 7.34
N ALA A 79 39.91 -3.42 6.90
CA ALA A 79 41.02 -2.75 6.24
C ALA A 79 42.19 -2.49 7.20
N THR A 80 43.41 -2.57 6.67
CA THR A 80 44.62 -2.18 7.40
C THR A 80 44.62 -0.68 7.70
N LYS A 81 45.37 -0.21 8.72
CA LYS A 81 45.40 1.22 9.09
C LYS A 81 45.64 2.18 7.91
N ILE A 82 46.46 1.78 6.94
CA ILE A 82 46.78 2.60 5.76
C ILE A 82 45.58 2.66 4.80
N THR A 83 44.96 1.51 4.50
CA THR A 83 43.83 1.45 3.55
C THR A 83 42.50 1.87 4.16
N LYS A 84 42.35 1.81 5.49
CA LYS A 84 41.12 2.13 6.20
C LYS A 84 40.68 3.57 5.96
N LYS A 85 41.60 4.54 6.09
CA LYS A 85 41.29 5.96 5.88
C LYS A 85 40.77 6.23 4.45
N GLU A 86 41.39 5.61 3.45
CA GLU A 86 40.97 5.75 2.06
C GLU A 86 39.58 5.17 1.82
N GLU A 87 39.25 4.03 2.44
CA GLU A 87 37.93 3.40 2.30
C GLU A 87 36.84 4.15 3.08
N GLU A 88 37.17 4.74 4.24
CA GLU A 88 36.30 5.66 4.99
C GLU A 88 35.98 6.92 4.17
N GLU A 89 36.97 7.57 3.56
CA GLU A 89 36.75 8.75 2.71
C GLU A 89 35.88 8.43 1.49
N LYS A 90 36.02 7.24 0.88
CA LYS A 90 35.15 6.80 -0.22
C LYS A 90 33.72 6.57 0.24
N TYR A 91 33.55 5.97 1.41
CA TYR A 91 32.24 5.71 1.99
C TYR A 91 31.53 7.02 2.37
N GLU A 92 32.25 7.95 3.02
CA GLU A 92 31.73 9.26 3.38
C GLU A 92 31.24 10.04 2.15
N LYS A 93 32.01 10.04 1.05
CA LYS A 93 31.58 10.65 -0.22
C LYS A 93 30.28 10.05 -0.74
N MET A 94 30.12 8.73 -0.64
CA MET A 94 28.91 8.05 -1.08
C MET A 94 27.71 8.35 -0.16
N VAL A 95 27.91 8.40 1.15
CA VAL A 95 26.85 8.72 2.12
C VAL A 95 26.36 10.16 2.01
N ASN A 96 27.28 11.10 1.78
CA ASN A 96 26.97 12.53 1.66
C ASN A 96 26.36 12.93 0.31
N ASP A 97 26.32 12.02 -0.67
CA ASP A 97 25.62 12.22 -1.93
C ASP A 97 24.10 12.25 -1.70
N LYS A 98 23.38 13.15 -2.39
CA LYS A 98 21.92 13.20 -2.37
C LYS A 98 21.28 11.94 -2.95
N GLN A 99 22.00 11.21 -3.80
CA GLN A 99 21.62 9.89 -4.29
C GLN A 99 22.44 8.78 -3.60
N GLY A 100 23.05 9.10 -2.47
CA GLY A 100 23.80 8.18 -1.64
C GLY A 100 22.95 7.05 -1.08
N ILE A 101 23.58 5.90 -0.80
CA ILE A 101 22.86 4.67 -0.43
C ILE A 101 21.94 4.88 0.78
N LEU A 102 22.39 5.64 1.78
CA LEU A 102 21.63 5.88 3.00
C LEU A 102 20.42 6.78 2.73
N HIS A 103 20.58 7.80 1.89
CA HIS A 103 19.45 8.66 1.48
C HIS A 103 18.39 7.87 0.72
N ILE A 104 18.82 6.99 -0.18
CA ILE A 104 17.94 6.13 -0.98
C ILE A 104 17.22 5.10 -0.11
N ILE A 105 17.92 4.46 0.84
CA ILE A 105 17.31 3.56 1.83
C ILE A 105 16.25 4.30 2.63
N ASN A 106 16.57 5.49 3.15
CA ASN A 106 15.65 6.23 4.00
C ASN A 106 14.41 6.69 3.24
N SER A 107 14.60 7.26 2.04
CA SER A 107 13.49 7.66 1.16
C SER A 107 12.58 6.48 0.79
N SER A 108 13.16 5.30 0.59
CA SER A 108 12.40 4.08 0.33
C SER A 108 11.58 3.64 1.54
N LYS A 109 12.11 3.73 2.75
CA LYS A 109 11.39 3.40 3.99
C LYS A 109 10.20 4.34 4.21
N GLU A 110 10.37 5.64 3.99
CA GLU A 110 9.27 6.61 4.02
C GLU A 110 8.19 6.31 2.96
N ALA A 111 8.60 5.93 1.75
CA ALA A 111 7.68 5.50 0.71
C ALA A 111 6.90 4.24 1.11
N ILE A 112 7.55 3.23 1.71
CA ILE A 112 6.88 2.02 2.22
C ILE A 112 5.82 2.38 3.26
N ILE A 113 6.17 3.23 4.25
CA ILE A 113 5.22 3.68 5.29
C ILE A 113 4.00 4.33 4.64
N THR A 114 4.23 5.24 3.71
CA THR A 114 3.15 5.95 3.00
C THR A 114 2.27 4.98 2.22
N LEU A 115 2.86 4.03 1.47
CA LEU A 115 2.11 3.04 0.70
C LEU A 115 1.29 2.09 1.58
N ASN A 116 1.81 1.72 2.75
CA ASN A 116 1.09 0.88 3.70
C ASN A 116 -0.10 1.61 4.32
N LEU A 117 0.02 2.91 4.60
CA LEU A 117 -1.13 3.73 5.01
C LEU A 117 -2.23 3.71 3.94
N TYR A 118 -1.89 3.94 2.68
CA TYR A 118 -2.86 3.83 1.58
C TYR A 118 -3.46 2.43 1.45
N TYR A 119 -2.65 1.38 1.63
CA TYR A 119 -3.14 0.00 1.62
C TYR A 119 -4.23 -0.21 2.68
N ASP A 120 -3.97 0.24 3.91
CA ASP A 120 -4.90 0.13 5.03
C ASP A 120 -6.17 0.96 4.78
N ASP A 121 -6.04 2.18 4.25
CA ASP A 121 -7.18 3.01 3.88
C ASP A 121 -8.08 2.37 2.82
N PHE A 122 -7.47 1.76 1.78
CA PHE A 122 -8.23 1.05 0.75
C PHE A 122 -8.87 -0.23 1.29
N GLU A 123 -8.19 -0.97 2.17
CA GLU A 123 -8.77 -2.13 2.86
C GLU A 123 -9.99 -1.72 3.70
N LEU A 124 -9.86 -0.65 4.49
CA LEU A 124 -10.95 -0.12 5.31
C LEU A 124 -12.14 0.34 4.45
N ALA A 125 -11.89 1.01 3.32
CA ALA A 125 -12.94 1.40 2.38
C ALA A 125 -13.70 0.18 1.86
N LEU A 126 -12.98 -0.86 1.41
CA LEU A 126 -13.58 -2.10 0.92
C LEU A 126 -14.37 -2.85 1.99
N GLN A 127 -13.94 -2.80 3.25
CA GLN A 127 -14.66 -3.41 4.37
C GLN A 127 -15.97 -2.67 4.70
N ARG A 128 -15.94 -1.33 4.74
CA ARG A 128 -17.13 -0.50 4.97
C ARG A 128 -18.21 -0.77 3.92
N GLU A 129 -17.80 -0.93 2.66
CA GLU A 129 -18.73 -1.26 1.56
C GLU A 129 -19.36 -2.66 1.71
N LYS A 130 -18.60 -3.64 2.20
CA LYS A 130 -19.18 -4.97 2.49
C LYS A 130 -20.24 -4.88 3.59
N LEU A 131 -20.02 -4.06 4.62
CA LEU A 131 -21.00 -3.87 5.70
C LEU A 131 -22.27 -3.13 5.24
N THR A 132 -22.17 -2.11 4.39
CA THR A 132 -23.34 -1.37 3.87
C THR A 132 -24.23 -2.26 3.01
N VAL A 133 -23.65 -3.11 2.15
CA VAL A 133 -24.40 -4.11 1.36
C VAL A 133 -25.08 -5.15 2.25
N THR A 134 -24.44 -5.56 3.35
CA THR A 134 -25.01 -6.58 4.26
C THR A 134 -26.19 -6.02 5.05
N LYS A 135 -26.08 -4.80 5.58
CA LYS A 135 -27.19 -4.11 6.25
C LYS A 135 -28.34 -3.76 5.29
N GLY A 136 -28.05 -3.44 4.03
CA GLY A 136 -29.09 -3.21 3.01
C GLY A 136 -29.87 -4.47 2.64
N LYS A 137 -29.25 -5.65 2.72
CA LYS A 137 -29.92 -6.94 2.47
C LYS A 137 -30.74 -7.45 3.66
N GLU A 138 -30.45 -7.01 4.89
CA GLU A 138 -31.26 -7.36 6.07
C GLU A 138 -32.57 -6.57 6.20
N VAL A 139 -32.83 -5.58 5.34
CA VAL A 139 -34.07 -4.77 5.38
C VAL A 139 -35.16 -5.26 4.41
N GLU A 140 -34.95 -6.36 3.67
CA GLU A 140 -36.02 -7.01 2.89
C GLU A 140 -36.74 -8.14 3.65
N LYS A 141 -37.50 -7.74 4.69
CA LYS A 141 -38.86 -8.21 5.06
C LYS A 141 -39.14 -7.92 6.55
N PRO A 142 -40.10 -7.05 6.86
CA PRO A 142 -41.26 -7.52 7.57
C PRO A 142 -42.14 -8.25 6.55
N SER A 143 -42.37 -9.54 6.79
CA SER A 143 -43.53 -10.24 6.25
C SER A 143 -44.74 -9.31 6.30
N SER A 144 -45.16 -8.79 5.14
CA SER A 144 -46.50 -8.24 4.96
C SER A 144 -47.45 -9.34 5.40
N ILE A 145 -47.98 -9.22 6.62
CA ILE A 145 -49.09 -10.02 7.08
C ILE A 145 -50.20 -9.73 6.07
N TYR A 146 -50.46 -10.70 5.22
CA TYR A 146 -51.68 -10.75 4.44
C TYR A 146 -52.83 -10.66 5.44
N HIS A 147 -53.45 -9.50 5.57
CA HIS A 147 -54.81 -9.44 6.08
C HIS A 147 -55.68 -10.07 4.99
N SER A 148 -55.80 -11.41 5.04
CA SER A 148 -56.91 -12.08 4.39
C SER A 148 -58.18 -11.49 4.96
N THR A 149 -58.86 -10.66 4.20
CA THR A 149 -60.26 -10.30 4.43
C THR A 149 -61.07 -11.59 4.40
N ILE A 150 -61.35 -12.13 5.58
CA ILE A 150 -62.33 -13.20 5.76
C ILE A 150 -63.69 -12.54 5.55
N ASN A 151 -64.31 -12.80 4.39
CA ASN A 151 -65.71 -12.50 4.18
C ASN A 151 -66.52 -13.36 5.16
N LEU A 152 -66.93 -12.78 6.29
CA LEU A 152 -67.88 -13.39 7.21
C LEU A 152 -69.28 -13.34 6.57
N PRO A 153 -70.02 -14.45 6.51
CA PRO A 153 -71.42 -14.41 6.11
C PRO A 153 -72.21 -13.60 7.15
N GLN A 154 -72.88 -12.53 6.71
CA GLN A 154 -73.78 -11.75 7.56
C GLN A 154 -75.01 -12.59 7.91
N LEU A 155 -75.25 -12.78 9.20
CA LEU A 155 -76.52 -13.28 9.74
C LEU A 155 -77.50 -12.10 9.86
N PRO A 156 -78.78 -12.26 9.49
CA PRO A 156 -79.77 -11.20 9.65
C PRO A 156 -80.06 -10.96 11.14
N LEU A 157 -80.15 -9.69 11.52
CA LEU A 157 -80.50 -9.28 12.89
C LEU A 157 -82.02 -9.41 13.11
N PRO A 158 -82.46 -9.84 14.31
CA PRO A 158 -83.88 -9.92 14.64
C PRO A 158 -84.52 -8.53 14.65
N THR A 159 -85.65 -8.40 13.98
CA THR A 159 -86.55 -7.25 14.10
C THR A 159 -87.35 -7.43 15.38
N PHE A 160 -87.30 -6.46 16.29
CA PHE A 160 -88.21 -6.35 17.44
C PHE A 160 -89.43 -5.51 17.05
#